data_AF-A0A166HWD5-F1
#
_entry.id   AF-A0A166HWD5-F1
#
_cell.length_a   1.000
_cell.length_b   1.000
_cell.length_c   1.000
_cell.angle_alpha   90.00
_cell.angle_beta   90.00
_cell.angle_gamma   90.00
#
_symmetry.space_group_name_H-M   'P 1'
#
loop_
_entity.id
_entity.type
_entity.pdbx_description
1 polymer ?
#
loop_
_entity_poly.entity_id
_entity_poly.type
_entity_poly.pdbx_seq_one_letter_code
_entity_poly.pdbx_strand_id
1 'polypeptide(L)'
;MQPRLNIHSAILADPVVGPGDQASKSFMAILSASSLSRQDVWSNRAQATKQLPTLSLMRGWSPEACELYLMNALIPHPAHALPQPFAFKGVTTACARDHEAFIFRSIVQDGSAYNHLAALYASDIPTHLLYNAIPAQLTAKMMPKLLSYKPSPCRRSIVRCSTT
;
A
#
# COMPACT_ATOMS: atom_id res chain seq x y z
N MET A 1 -24.34 16.09 -10.51
CA MET A 1 -23.82 16.84 -9.36
C MET A 1 -22.57 16.14 -8.86
N GLN A 2 -21.41 16.80 -8.88
CA GLN A 2 -20.22 16.27 -8.21
C GLN A 2 -20.23 16.77 -6.76
N PRO A 3 -20.05 15.89 -5.75
CA PRO A 3 -19.94 16.32 -4.36
C PRO A 3 -18.72 17.24 -4.21
N ARG A 4 -18.94 18.45 -3.66
CA ARG A 4 -17.86 19.39 -3.32
C ARG A 4 -17.30 19.03 -1.96
N LEU A 5 -16.41 18.03 -1.92
CA LEU A 5 -15.63 17.73 -0.72
C LEU A 5 -14.72 18.93 -0.43
N ASN A 6 -14.93 19.60 0.71
CA ASN A 6 -14.04 20.68 1.16
C ASN A 6 -12.87 20.08 1.94
N ILE A 7 -11.69 20.00 1.32
CA ILE A 7 -10.50 19.43 1.93
C ILE A 7 -9.76 20.53 2.71
N HIS A 8 -9.83 20.45 4.04
CA HIS A 8 -9.18 21.43 4.93
C HIS A 8 -7.69 21.17 5.17
N SER A 9 -7.24 19.92 5.03
CA SER A 9 -5.85 19.52 5.12
C SER A 9 -5.66 18.13 4.52
N ALA A 10 -4.42 17.79 4.18
CA ALA A 10 -4.02 16.47 3.72
C ALA A 10 -2.89 15.91 4.61
N ILE A 11 -3.01 14.65 5.02
CA ILE A 11 -1.95 13.92 5.72
C ILE A 11 -1.54 12.74 4.84
N LEU A 12 -0.29 12.77 4.37
CA LEU A 12 0.28 11.74 3.51
C LEU A 12 1.20 10.86 4.36
N ALA A 13 0.82 9.60 4.57
CA ALA A 13 1.64 8.62 5.29
C ALA A 13 2.37 7.71 4.30
N ASP A 14 3.70 7.82 4.25
CA ASP A 14 4.60 7.11 3.33
C ASP A 14 4.06 7.03 1.89
N PRO A 15 3.72 8.18 1.25
CA PRO A 15 3.25 8.18 -0.13
C PRO A 15 4.26 7.48 -1.03
N VAL A 16 3.82 6.56 -1.88
CA VAL A 16 4.69 5.80 -2.79
C VAL A 16 4.50 6.32 -4.21
N VAL A 17 4.86 7.58 -4.43
CA VAL A 17 4.67 8.29 -5.72
C VAL A 17 5.96 9.01 -6.07
N GLY A 18 6.44 8.85 -7.30
CA GLY A 18 7.65 9.50 -7.77
C GLY A 18 7.76 9.48 -9.30
N PRO A 19 8.72 10.21 -9.88
CA PRO A 19 8.96 10.19 -11.31
C PRO A 19 9.31 8.75 -11.74
N GLY A 20 8.62 8.26 -12.77
CA GLY A 20 8.75 6.87 -13.23
C GLY A 20 10.13 6.58 -13.81
N ASP A 21 11.04 6.05 -12.99
CA ASP A 21 12.38 5.66 -13.39
C ASP A 21 12.60 4.14 -13.36
N GLN A 22 13.72 3.69 -13.94
CA GLN A 22 14.00 2.26 -14.07
C GLN A 22 14.09 1.54 -12.73
N ALA A 23 14.66 2.20 -11.70
CA ALA A 23 14.76 1.61 -10.37
C ALA A 23 13.37 1.37 -9.75
N SER A 24 12.46 2.34 -9.85
CA SER A 24 11.10 2.22 -9.33
C SER A 24 10.30 1.19 -10.11
N LYS A 25 10.46 1.14 -11.45
CA LYS A 25 9.85 0.12 -12.31
C LYS A 25 10.29 -1.30 -11.92
N SER A 26 11.60 -1.51 -11.80
CA SER A 26 12.14 -2.82 -11.39
C SER A 26 11.66 -3.22 -10.00
N PHE A 27 11.63 -2.28 -9.06
CA PHE A 27 11.15 -2.54 -7.71
C PHE A 27 9.66 -2.91 -7.66
N MET A 28 8.80 -2.15 -8.36
CA MET A 28 7.37 -2.46 -8.46
C MET A 28 7.09 -3.75 -9.20
N ALA A 29 7.92 -4.11 -10.20
CA ALA A 29 7.84 -5.40 -10.85
C ALA A 29 8.12 -6.56 -9.88
N ILE A 30 9.09 -6.41 -8.97
CA ILE A 30 9.38 -7.40 -7.91
C ILE A 30 8.21 -7.53 -6.95
N LEU A 31 7.61 -6.42 -6.49
CA LEU A 31 6.44 -6.44 -5.62
C LEU A 31 5.25 -7.12 -6.31
N SER A 32 4.99 -6.76 -7.57
CA SER A 32 3.95 -7.37 -8.40
C SER A 32 4.15 -8.89 -8.56
N ALA A 33 5.37 -9.32 -8.89
CA ALA A 33 5.68 -10.74 -9.01
C ALA A 33 5.52 -11.49 -7.67
N SER A 34 5.94 -10.85 -6.57
CA SER A 34 5.81 -11.40 -5.22
C SER A 34 4.34 -11.60 -4.85
N SER A 35 3.47 -10.63 -5.12
CA SER A 35 2.03 -10.76 -4.91
C SER A 35 1.43 -11.90 -5.73
N LEU A 36 1.78 -12.03 -7.02
CA LEU A 36 1.27 -13.12 -7.87
C LEU A 36 1.71 -14.51 -7.39
N SER A 37 2.93 -14.62 -6.86
CA SER A 37 3.47 -15.89 -6.35
C SER A 37 2.94 -16.29 -4.96
N ARG A 38 2.31 -15.35 -4.25
CA ARG A 38 1.86 -15.57 -2.88
C ARG A 38 0.64 -16.51 -2.87
N GLN A 39 0.63 -17.42 -1.90
CA GLN A 39 -0.58 -18.17 -1.55
C GLN A 39 -1.63 -17.21 -0.98
N ASP A 40 -2.83 -17.23 -1.53
CA ASP A 40 -3.96 -16.38 -1.15
C ASP A 40 -5.23 -17.18 -0.82
N VAL A 41 -5.14 -18.52 -0.77
CA VAL A 41 -6.25 -19.42 -0.44
C VAL A 41 -5.81 -20.41 0.63
N TRP A 42 -6.67 -20.64 1.61
CA TRP A 42 -6.45 -21.59 2.71
C TRP A 42 -7.68 -22.43 2.98
N SER A 43 -7.49 -23.62 3.52
CA SER A 43 -8.59 -24.52 3.89
C SER A 43 -9.43 -23.98 5.05
N ASN A 44 -8.87 -23.11 5.89
CA ASN A 44 -9.56 -22.45 6.99
C ASN A 44 -8.77 -21.21 7.48
N ARG A 45 -9.42 -20.38 8.30
CA ARG A 45 -8.84 -19.15 8.88
C ARG A 45 -7.63 -19.40 9.78
N ALA A 46 -7.58 -20.52 10.50
CA ALA A 46 -6.47 -20.82 11.41
C ALA A 46 -5.15 -21.06 10.64
N GLN A 47 -5.20 -21.69 9.47
CA GLN A 47 -4.02 -21.83 8.60
C GLN A 47 -3.54 -20.46 8.07
N ALA A 48 -4.46 -19.62 7.59
CA ALA A 48 -4.13 -18.29 7.11
C ALA A 48 -3.47 -17.43 8.20
N THR A 49 -4.02 -17.48 9.43
CA THR A 49 -3.51 -16.77 10.61
C THR A 49 -2.07 -17.17 10.98
N LYS A 50 -1.71 -18.44 10.77
CA LYS A 50 -0.33 -18.92 11.02
C LYS A 50 0.63 -18.52 9.91
N GLN A 51 0.18 -18.52 8.66
CA GLN A 51 1.07 -18.33 7.51
C GLN A 51 1.28 -16.87 7.13
N LEU A 52 0.24 -16.04 7.13
CA LEU A 52 0.33 -14.65 6.66
C LEU A 52 1.39 -13.82 7.42
N PRO A 53 1.49 -13.87 8.76
CA PRO A 53 2.51 -13.11 9.49
C PRO A 53 3.96 -13.51 9.15
N THR A 54 4.18 -14.68 8.56
CA THR A 54 5.52 -15.14 8.16
C THR A 54 6.03 -14.45 6.89
N LEU A 55 5.15 -13.77 6.16
CA LEU A 55 5.50 -13.07 4.94
C LEU A 55 6.44 -11.90 5.22
N SER A 56 7.47 -11.76 4.38
CA SER A 56 8.45 -10.66 4.49
C SER A 56 7.80 -9.27 4.44
N LEU A 57 6.64 -9.10 3.80
CA LEU A 57 5.90 -7.84 3.72
C LEU A 57 5.21 -7.45 5.04
N MET A 58 4.91 -8.43 5.89
CA MET A 58 4.31 -8.18 7.22
C MET A 58 5.40 -8.06 8.31
N ARG A 59 6.67 -8.21 7.94
CA ARG A 59 7.78 -8.05 8.87
C ARG A 59 7.83 -6.60 9.37
N GLY A 60 7.77 -6.43 10.69
CA GLY A 60 7.79 -5.12 11.34
C GLY A 60 6.39 -4.53 11.62
N TRP A 61 5.32 -5.24 11.24
CA TRP A 61 3.98 -4.88 11.69
C TRP A 61 3.85 -5.13 13.19
N SER A 62 3.08 -4.29 13.88
CA SER A 62 2.75 -4.53 15.28
C SER A 62 1.82 -5.75 15.40
N PRO A 63 1.81 -6.45 16.55
CA PRO A 63 0.89 -7.56 16.80
C PRO A 63 -0.58 -7.18 16.55
N GLU A 64 -0.98 -5.98 16.96
CA GLU A 64 -2.34 -5.46 16.82
C GLU A 64 -2.71 -5.21 15.36
N ALA A 65 -1.78 -4.65 14.56
CA ALA A 65 -2.00 -4.45 13.13
C ALA A 65 -2.15 -5.79 12.39
N CYS A 66 -1.33 -6.79 12.74
CA CYS A 66 -1.46 -8.14 12.23
C CYS A 66 -2.81 -8.76 12.59
N GLU A 67 -3.25 -8.64 13.84
CA GLU A 67 -4.53 -9.17 14.30
C GLU A 67 -5.71 -8.52 13.56
N LEU A 68 -5.74 -7.20 13.49
CA LEU A 68 -6.79 -6.45 12.78
C LEU A 68 -6.83 -6.82 11.29
N TYR A 69 -5.67 -6.99 10.66
CA TYR A 69 -5.61 -7.44 9.27
C TYR A 69 -6.15 -8.85 9.11
N LEU A 70 -5.73 -9.81 9.94
CA LEU A 70 -6.22 -11.18 9.87
C LEU A 70 -7.71 -11.30 10.16
N MET A 71 -8.25 -10.42 11.00
CA MET A 71 -9.68 -10.35 11.27
C MET A 71 -10.47 -9.90 10.03
N ASN A 72 -10.05 -8.80 9.40
CA ASN A 72 -10.84 -8.11 8.37
C ASN A 72 -10.47 -8.47 6.92
N ALA A 73 -9.22 -8.82 6.66
CA ALA A 73 -8.73 -9.08 5.30
C ALA A 73 -9.01 -10.50 4.82
N LEU A 74 -9.47 -11.41 5.68
CA LEU A 74 -9.82 -12.78 5.29
C LEU A 74 -11.34 -12.91 5.12
N ILE A 75 -11.74 -13.37 3.95
CA ILE A 75 -13.15 -13.61 3.56
C ILE A 75 -13.37 -15.09 3.20
N PRO A 76 -14.62 -15.60 3.25
CA PRO A 76 -14.93 -16.91 2.68
C PRO A 76 -14.55 -16.97 1.20
N HIS A 77 -14.03 -18.11 0.76
CA HIS A 77 -13.68 -18.27 -0.65
C HIS A 77 -14.95 -18.21 -1.53
N PRO A 78 -14.96 -17.50 -2.69
CA PRO A 78 -16.14 -17.34 -3.52
C PRO A 78 -16.81 -18.66 -3.92
N ALA A 79 -16.01 -19.70 -4.15
CA ALA A 79 -16.49 -21.05 -4.45
C ALA A 79 -17.31 -21.70 -3.32
N HIS A 80 -17.44 -21.10 -2.13
CA HIS A 80 -18.33 -21.60 -1.08
C HIS A 80 -19.81 -21.62 -1.50
N ALA A 81 -20.17 -20.82 -2.51
CA ALA A 81 -21.54 -20.62 -2.97
C ALA A 81 -21.89 -21.52 -4.16
N LEU A 82 -20.91 -22.26 -4.68
CA LEU A 82 -21.11 -23.18 -5.79
C LEU A 82 -21.77 -24.47 -5.30
N PRO A 83 -22.53 -25.18 -6.15
CA PRO A 83 -23.06 -26.49 -5.83
C PRO A 83 -21.95 -27.54 -5.70
N GLN A 84 -22.24 -28.63 -4.99
CA GLN A 84 -21.34 -29.80 -4.93
C GLN A 84 -21.16 -30.41 -6.33
N PRO A 85 -19.96 -30.93 -6.68
CA PRO A 85 -18.76 -31.09 -5.84
C PRO A 85 -17.79 -29.88 -5.87
N PHE A 86 -18.19 -28.76 -6.48
CA PHE A 86 -17.33 -27.58 -6.68
C PHE A 86 -17.29 -26.63 -5.48
N ALA A 87 -18.11 -26.88 -4.46
CA ALA A 87 -18.19 -26.06 -3.27
C ALA A 87 -16.90 -26.16 -2.44
N PHE A 88 -16.31 -25.01 -2.07
CA PHE A 88 -15.12 -24.97 -1.22
C PHE A 88 -15.33 -24.07 0.00
N LYS A 89 -15.18 -24.63 1.21
CA LYS A 89 -15.43 -23.95 2.50
C LYS A 89 -14.19 -23.27 3.10
N GLY A 90 -13.19 -22.98 2.28
CA GLY A 90 -11.98 -22.28 2.73
C GLY A 90 -12.12 -20.77 2.80
N VAL A 91 -10.99 -20.10 2.97
CA VAL A 91 -10.88 -18.63 3.04
C VAL A 91 -9.86 -18.12 2.02
N THR A 92 -10.00 -16.85 1.67
CA THR A 92 -9.06 -16.12 0.81
C THR A 92 -8.90 -14.68 1.30
N THR A 93 -7.96 -13.92 0.72
CA THR A 93 -7.82 -12.49 1.01
C THR A 93 -8.89 -11.68 0.30
N ALA A 94 -9.42 -10.64 0.96
CA ALA A 94 -10.39 -9.72 0.38
C ALA A 94 -9.81 -8.94 -0.82
N CYS A 95 -8.52 -8.60 -0.74
CA CYS A 95 -7.76 -8.14 -1.89
C CYS A 95 -7.19 -9.35 -2.62
N ALA A 96 -7.67 -9.61 -3.83
CA ALA A 96 -7.15 -10.67 -4.68
C ALA A 96 -5.71 -10.37 -5.10
N ARG A 97 -4.89 -11.41 -5.22
CA ARG A 97 -3.44 -11.25 -5.51
C ARG A 97 -3.14 -10.58 -6.84
N ASP A 98 -4.01 -10.77 -7.83
CA ASP A 98 -3.94 -10.15 -9.15
C ASP A 98 -4.25 -8.66 -9.10
N HIS A 99 -5.26 -8.25 -8.33
CA HIS A 99 -5.56 -6.84 -8.06
C HIS A 99 -4.38 -6.15 -7.34
N GLU A 100 -3.83 -6.77 -6.30
CA GLU A 100 -2.66 -6.23 -5.59
C GLU A 100 -1.45 -6.09 -6.53
N ALA A 101 -1.18 -7.14 -7.33
CA ALA A 101 -0.11 -7.12 -8.31
C ALA A 101 -0.30 -6.04 -9.39
N PHE A 102 -1.54 -5.76 -9.78
CA PHE A 102 -1.89 -4.72 -10.73
C PHE A 102 -1.70 -3.32 -10.14
N ILE A 103 -2.00 -3.10 -8.85
CA ILE A 103 -1.75 -1.83 -8.16
C ILE A 103 -0.26 -1.47 -8.26
N PHE A 104 0.65 -2.41 -7.92
CA PHE A 104 2.09 -2.16 -8.02
C PHE A 104 2.54 -1.79 -9.44
N ARG A 105 2.01 -2.48 -10.47
CA ARG A 105 2.32 -2.16 -11.87
C ARG A 105 1.82 -0.78 -12.27
N SER A 106 0.63 -0.41 -11.82
CA SER A 106 -0.04 0.84 -12.20
C SER A 106 0.70 2.06 -11.63
N ILE A 107 1.24 1.97 -10.41
CA ILE A 107 1.97 3.08 -9.75
C ILE A 107 3.12 3.63 -10.62
N VAL A 108 3.80 2.79 -11.41
CA VAL A 108 4.93 3.22 -12.25
C VAL A 108 4.55 3.54 -13.70
N GLN A 109 3.32 3.22 -14.10
CA GLN A 109 2.79 3.50 -15.43
C GLN A 109 2.03 4.83 -15.44
N ASP A 110 1.43 5.20 -14.32
CA ASP A 110 0.63 6.41 -14.19
C ASP A 110 1.45 7.58 -13.61
N GLY A 111 1.95 8.44 -14.50
CA GLY A 111 2.61 9.68 -14.11
C GLY A 111 1.65 10.76 -13.57
N SER A 112 0.34 10.60 -13.72
CA SER A 112 -0.63 11.60 -13.29
C SER A 112 -0.65 11.76 -11.77
N ALA A 113 -0.46 10.67 -11.02
CA ALA A 113 -0.39 10.70 -9.56
C ALA A 113 0.72 11.63 -9.06
N TYR A 114 1.88 11.64 -9.73
CA TYR A 114 2.97 12.55 -9.41
C TYR A 114 2.60 14.02 -9.68
N ASN A 115 1.93 14.28 -10.80
CA ASN A 115 1.46 15.63 -11.13
C ASN A 115 0.38 16.12 -10.15
N HIS A 116 -0.54 15.25 -9.73
CA HIS A 116 -1.55 15.57 -8.73
C HIS A 116 -0.94 15.83 -7.35
N LEU A 117 0.08 15.06 -6.96
CA LEU A 117 0.83 15.32 -5.73
C LEU A 117 1.57 16.66 -5.78
N ALA A 118 2.18 17.00 -6.92
CA ALA A 118 2.80 18.30 -7.13
C ALA A 118 1.78 19.45 -7.05
N ALA A 119 0.60 19.27 -7.66
CA ALA A 119 -0.50 20.23 -7.58
C ALA A 119 -1.01 20.41 -6.15
N LEU A 120 -1.13 19.33 -5.38
CA LEU A 120 -1.50 19.39 -3.95
C LEU A 120 -0.47 20.22 -3.16
N TYR A 121 0.83 19.98 -3.37
CA TYR A 121 1.89 20.74 -2.70
C TYR A 121 1.96 22.21 -3.12
N ALA A 122 1.48 22.55 -4.31
CA ALA A 122 1.41 23.93 -4.81
C ALA A 122 0.11 24.65 -4.39
N SER A 123 -0.86 23.93 -3.82
CA SER A 123 -2.14 24.49 -3.38
C SER A 123 -2.07 25.13 -2.00
N ASP A 124 -3.14 25.83 -1.61
CA ASP A 124 -3.30 26.39 -0.27
C ASP A 124 -3.73 25.35 0.78
N ILE A 125 -3.87 24.07 0.40
CA ILE A 125 -4.25 23.00 1.32
C ILE A 125 -3.05 22.64 2.21
N PRO A 126 -3.17 22.81 3.55
CA PRO A 126 -2.14 22.36 4.48
C PRO A 126 -1.84 20.87 4.29
N THR A 127 -0.61 20.56 3.91
CA THR A 127 -0.18 19.19 3.62
C THR A 127 0.91 18.74 4.59
N HIS A 128 0.65 17.66 5.30
CA HIS A 128 1.55 17.04 6.27
C HIS A 128 2.08 15.73 5.71
N LEU A 129 3.40 15.52 5.81
CA LEU A 129 4.05 14.30 5.39
C LEU A 129 4.50 13.51 6.62
N LEU A 130 3.92 12.34 6.81
CA LEU A 130 4.39 11.34 7.77
C LEU A 130 5.25 10.34 7.01
N TYR A 131 6.48 10.16 7.47
CA TYR A 131 7.43 9.29 6.80
C TYR A 131 8.37 8.65 7.81
N ASN A 132 8.79 7.41 7.52
CA ASN A 132 9.81 6.76 8.31
C ASN A 132 11.21 7.33 8.00
N ALA A 133 11.89 7.90 8.99
CA ALA A 133 13.25 8.43 8.83
C ALA A 133 14.30 7.33 8.57
N ILE A 134 14.01 6.09 8.96
CA ILE A 134 14.86 4.91 8.77
C ILE A 134 14.01 3.84 8.08
N PRO A 135 13.76 3.98 6.77
CA PRO A 135 12.95 3.00 6.07
C PRO A 135 13.58 1.62 6.09
N ALA A 136 12.72 0.59 6.11
CA ALA A 136 13.15 -0.76 5.82
C ALA A 136 13.88 -0.79 4.46
N GLN A 137 14.90 -1.66 4.31
CA GLN A 137 15.73 -1.71 3.09
C GLN A 137 14.92 -1.77 1.79
N LEU A 138 13.75 -2.40 1.85
CA LEU A 138 12.82 -2.52 0.73
C LEU A 138 12.22 -1.15 0.33
N THR A 139 11.77 -0.34 1.29
CA THR A 139 11.16 0.98 1.04
C THR A 139 12.17 2.13 0.93
N ALA A 140 13.39 1.93 1.43
CA ALA A 140 14.47 2.92 1.41
C ALA A 140 14.84 3.40 -0.01
N LYS A 141 14.63 2.56 -1.02
CA LYS A 141 14.92 2.91 -2.43
C LYS A 141 13.90 3.87 -3.04
N MET A 142 12.76 4.10 -2.38
CA MET A 142 11.66 4.92 -2.90
C MET A 142 11.59 6.32 -2.27
N MET A 143 11.85 6.43 -0.98
CA MET A 143 11.66 7.67 -0.20
C MET A 143 12.54 8.88 -0.60
N PRO A 144 13.81 8.73 -1.04
CA PRO A 144 14.65 9.87 -1.36
C PRO A 144 14.09 10.79 -2.47
N LYS A 145 13.16 10.29 -3.30
CA LYS A 145 12.60 11.01 -4.45
C LYS A 145 11.36 11.85 -4.13
N LEU A 146 10.70 11.59 -3.00
CA LEU A 146 9.56 12.40 -2.55
C LEU A 146 10.01 13.70 -1.90
N LEU A 147 11.13 13.65 -1.19
CA LEU A 147 11.68 14.81 -0.49
C LEU A 147 12.52 15.72 -1.41
N SER A 148 12.93 15.24 -2.59
CA SER A 148 13.72 16.02 -3.54
C SER A 148 12.90 17.02 -4.36
N TYR A 149 11.57 16.99 -4.28
CA TYR A 149 10.73 18.03 -4.87
C TYR A 149 10.93 19.34 -4.09
N LYS A 150 11.53 20.35 -4.74
CA LYS A 150 11.63 21.73 -4.27
C LYS A 150 10.40 22.52 -4.74
N PRO A 151 9.40 22.82 -3.89
CA PRO A 151 8.43 23.85 -4.20
C PRO A 151 8.96 25.22 -3.79
N SER A 152 8.43 26.23 -4.46
CA SER A 152 8.43 27.64 -4.06
C SER A 152 8.00 27.84 -2.60
N PRO A 153 8.42 28.95 -1.95
CA PRO A 153 8.38 29.11 -0.51
C PRO A 153 6.95 29.29 0.00
N CYS A 154 6.27 28.20 0.35
CA CYS A 154 5.02 28.25 1.09
C CYS A 154 5.05 27.28 2.29
N ARG A 155 4.43 27.72 3.38
CA ARG A 155 4.61 27.24 4.77
C ARG A 155 4.47 25.71 4.89
N ARG A 156 5.58 25.02 5.15
CA ARG A 156 5.59 23.58 5.50
C ARG A 156 5.74 23.42 7.02
N SER A 157 4.85 22.63 7.63
CA SER A 157 5.11 21.98 8.93
C SER A 157 5.47 20.52 8.67
N ILE A 158 6.76 20.19 8.74
CA ILE A 158 7.25 18.81 8.63
C ILE A 158 7.23 18.20 10.03
N VAL A 159 6.44 17.15 10.23
CA VAL A 159 6.42 16.39 11.49
C VAL A 159 7.19 15.11 11.28
N ARG A 160 8.29 14.94 12.02
CA ARG A 160 9.17 13.78 11.96
C ARG A 160 8.71 12.75 12.99
N CYS A 161 8.35 11.54 12.57
CA CYS A 161 8.09 10.45 13.50
C CYS A 161 9.43 9.82 13.92
N SER A 162 9.83 10.06 15.17
CA SER A 162 10.94 9.38 15.83
C SER A 162 10.39 8.12 16.49
N THR A 163 10.78 6.93 16.01
CA THR A 163 10.60 5.70 16.79
C THR A 163 11.80 5.55 17.71
N THR A 164 11.58 5.75 19.02
CA THR A 164 12.42 5.23 20.11
C THR A 164 12.29 3.72 20.21
#